data_AF-K2DQF3-F1
#
_entry.id   AF-K2DQF3-F1
#
_cell.length_a   1.000
_cell.length_b   1.000
_cell.length_c   1.000
_cell.angle_alpha   90.00
_cell.angle_beta   90.00
_cell.angle_gamma   90.00
#
_symmetry.space_group_name_H-M   'P 1'
#
loop_
_entity.id
_entity.type
_entity.pdbx_description
1 polymer ?
#
loop_
_entity_poly.entity_id
_entity_poly.type
_entity_poly.pdbx_seq_one_letter_code
_entity_poly.pdbx_strand_id
1 'polypeptide(L)'
;MHRLDKDTSGVLIVAKNEEAFTSLQKQFKDRTIAKEYVAWVIGEIADDKFEINAPIKRNPRSRFKFAVVADGKDAFTAFEKVKTVEINDQKATLLKVYPKTGRTHQIRVHLSAFDHPIIGDEIYGTKKQLEDWYQVFPRLMLHSQKITFNHPINGNLMSVEAPLPPEFMLY
;
A
#
# COMPACT_ATOMS: atom_id res chain seq x y z
N MET A 1 8.91 -13.70 5.91
CA MET A 1 9.55 -12.36 5.88
C MET A 1 8.74 -11.43 5.00
N HIS A 2 8.58 -10.19 5.47
CA HIS A 2 7.87 -9.09 4.83
C HIS A 2 8.85 -8.14 4.16
N ARG A 3 8.35 -7.32 3.24
CA ARG A 3 9.11 -6.24 2.60
C ARG A 3 8.20 -5.05 2.37
N LEU A 4 8.77 -3.86 2.35
CA LEU A 4 8.19 -2.68 1.72
C LEU A 4 8.81 -2.49 0.34
N ASP A 5 8.07 -1.89 -0.59
CA ASP A 5 8.67 -1.41 -1.82
C ASP A 5 9.66 -0.29 -1.50
N LYS A 6 10.69 -0.11 -2.35
CA LYS A 6 11.81 0.81 -2.11
C LYS A 6 11.38 2.20 -1.60
N ASP A 7 10.35 2.77 -2.22
CA ASP A 7 9.93 4.15 -1.95
C ASP A 7 8.76 4.25 -0.96
N THR A 8 8.23 3.11 -0.51
CA THR A 8 7.19 3.03 0.54
C THR A 8 7.83 3.23 1.91
N SER A 9 7.32 4.17 2.70
CA SER A 9 7.80 4.42 4.06
C SER A 9 6.97 3.67 5.10
N GLY A 10 7.40 3.71 6.37
CA GLY A 10 6.63 3.19 7.51
C GLY A 10 7.17 1.91 8.13
N VAL A 11 6.28 1.17 8.79
CA VAL A 11 6.63 0.03 9.64
C VAL A 11 7.27 -1.12 8.85
N LEU A 12 8.46 -1.53 9.29
CA LEU A 12 9.15 -2.74 8.83
C LEU A 12 9.47 -3.63 10.03
N ILE A 13 8.95 -4.87 10.02
CA ILE A 13 9.26 -5.86 11.06
C ILE A 13 10.48 -6.68 10.65
N VAL A 14 11.48 -6.75 11.52
CA VAL A 14 12.70 -7.56 11.36
C VAL A 14 12.83 -8.53 12.53
N ALA A 15 12.92 -9.82 12.22
CA ALA A 15 13.18 -10.85 13.22
C ALA A 15 14.65 -10.82 13.64
N LYS A 16 14.91 -10.87 14.96
CA LYS A 16 16.28 -10.87 15.52
C LYS A 16 16.84 -12.28 15.77
N ASN A 17 16.01 -13.32 15.70
CA ASN A 17 16.40 -14.71 15.87
C ASN A 17 15.51 -15.64 15.03
N GLU A 18 15.90 -16.91 14.92
CA GLU A 18 15.28 -17.92 14.06
C GLU A 18 13.85 -18.29 14.50
N GLU A 19 13.62 -18.38 15.81
CA GLU A 19 12.29 -18.65 16.38
C GLU A 19 11.29 -17.54 15.98
N ALA A 20 11.70 -16.27 16.16
CA ALA A 20 10.90 -15.13 15.73
C ALA A 20 10.69 -15.09 14.23
N PHE A 21 11.71 -15.41 13.44
CA PHE A 21 11.63 -15.47 11.99
C PHE A 21 10.57 -16.49 11.54
N THR A 22 10.61 -17.70 12.10
CA THR A 22 9.71 -18.80 11.75
C THR A 22 8.27 -18.47 12.11
N SER A 23 8.05 -17.99 13.34
CA SER A 23 6.72 -17.58 13.81
C SER A 23 6.13 -16.45 12.97
N LEU A 24 6.90 -15.38 12.70
CA LEU A 24 6.44 -14.27 11.87
C LEU A 24 6.19 -14.71 10.42
N GLN A 25 7.04 -15.57 9.85
CA GLN A 25 6.82 -16.11 8.51
C GLN A 25 5.51 -16.89 8.41
N LYS A 26 5.18 -17.70 9.42
CA LYS A 26 3.90 -18.41 9.52
C LYS A 26 2.73 -17.43 9.59
N GLN A 27 2.79 -16.42 10.46
CA GLN A 27 1.73 -15.42 10.59
C GLN A 27 1.49 -14.63 9.29
N PHE A 28 2.54 -14.29 8.53
CA PHE A 28 2.39 -13.69 7.19
C PHE A 28 1.74 -14.66 6.19
N LYS A 29 2.13 -15.94 6.21
CA LYS A 29 1.59 -16.98 5.32
C LYS A 29 0.09 -17.22 5.59
N ASP A 30 -0.26 -17.28 6.87
CA ASP A 30 -1.62 -17.54 7.36
C ASP A 30 -2.49 -16.27 7.35
N ARG A 31 -1.92 -15.12 6.98
CA ARG A 31 -2.61 -13.81 6.87
C ARG A 31 -3.21 -13.33 8.18
N THR A 32 -2.63 -13.70 9.31
CA THR A 32 -3.08 -13.27 10.65
C THR A 32 -2.55 -11.89 11.04
N ILE A 33 -1.56 -11.38 10.29
CA ILE A 33 -1.01 -10.03 10.49
C ILE A 33 -1.92 -9.01 9.82
N ALA A 34 -2.46 -8.08 10.61
CA ALA A 34 -3.17 -6.92 10.10
C ALA A 34 -2.18 -5.83 9.71
N LYS A 35 -2.38 -5.25 8.53
CA LYS A 35 -1.57 -4.14 8.02
C LYS A 35 -2.51 -3.01 7.61
N GLU A 36 -2.14 -1.81 8.01
CA GLU A 36 -2.84 -0.57 7.67
C GLU A 36 -1.83 0.38 7.04
N TYR A 37 -2.15 0.85 5.86
CA TYR A 37 -1.39 1.81 5.09
C TYR A 37 -2.22 3.06 4.89
N VAL A 38 -1.54 4.16 4.58
CA VAL A 38 -2.14 5.40 4.11
C VAL A 38 -1.61 5.70 2.72
N ALA A 39 -2.51 6.11 1.82
CA ALA A 39 -2.17 6.44 0.45
C ALA A 39 -2.89 7.72 -0.03
N TRP A 40 -2.15 8.62 -0.68
CA TRP A 40 -2.76 9.66 -1.51
C TRP A 40 -2.87 9.16 -2.95
N VAL A 41 -4.07 9.26 -3.52
CA VAL A 41 -4.36 8.82 -4.89
C VAL A 41 -4.89 9.96 -5.74
N ILE A 42 -4.67 9.87 -7.05
CA ILE A 42 -5.17 10.84 -8.02
C ILE A 42 -6.68 10.65 -8.22
N GLY A 43 -7.40 11.76 -8.27
CA GLY A 43 -8.83 11.82 -8.52
C GLY A 43 -9.68 11.75 -7.26
N GLU A 44 -10.99 11.71 -7.48
CA GLU A 44 -12.00 11.56 -6.44
C GLU A 44 -12.56 10.14 -6.45
N ILE A 45 -12.62 9.53 -5.27
CA ILE A 45 -13.33 8.27 -5.07
C ILE A 45 -14.68 8.55 -4.43
N ALA A 46 -15.76 8.14 -5.11
CA ALA A 46 -17.12 8.35 -4.63
C ALA A 46 -17.41 7.53 -3.37
N ASP A 47 -17.06 6.25 -3.36
CA ASP A 47 -17.36 5.33 -2.26
C ASP A 47 -16.51 5.61 -1.02
N ASP A 48 -17.14 5.59 0.15
CA ASP A 48 -16.42 5.73 1.43
C ASP A 48 -15.63 4.47 1.77
N LYS A 49 -16.09 3.30 1.33
CA LYS A 49 -15.44 2.01 1.52
C LYS A 49 -15.59 1.18 0.25
N PHE A 50 -14.49 0.57 -0.18
CA PHE A 50 -14.49 -0.31 -1.35
C PHE A 50 -13.39 -1.37 -1.23
N GLU A 51 -13.49 -2.40 -2.07
CA GLU A 51 -12.56 -3.53 -2.06
C GLU A 51 -12.13 -3.86 -3.48
N ILE A 52 -10.87 -4.24 -3.65
CA ILE A 52 -10.34 -4.75 -4.91
C ILE A 52 -9.87 -6.18 -4.68
N ASN A 53 -10.60 -7.12 -5.27
CA ASN A 53 -10.27 -8.54 -5.33
C ASN A 53 -9.87 -8.92 -6.76
N ALA A 54 -8.61 -8.68 -7.09
CA ALA A 54 -8.11 -8.80 -8.45
C ALA A 54 -6.73 -9.49 -8.45
N PRO A 55 -6.56 -10.66 -9.10
CA PRO A 55 -5.29 -11.39 -9.08
C PRO A 55 -4.17 -10.62 -9.78
N ILE A 56 -2.93 -10.77 -9.27
CA ILE A 56 -1.77 -10.02 -9.74
C ILE A 56 -0.69 -10.96 -10.27
N LYS A 57 -0.14 -10.62 -11.44
CA LYS A 57 1.03 -11.29 -12.04
C LYS A 57 2.06 -10.26 -12.49
N ARG A 58 3.31 -10.70 -12.65
CA ARG A 58 4.35 -9.86 -13.25
C ARG A 58 4.00 -9.62 -14.72
N ASN A 59 4.16 -8.38 -15.19
CA ASN A 59 3.92 -8.04 -16.58
C ASN A 59 5.02 -8.68 -17.45
N PRO A 60 4.69 -9.48 -18.48
CA PRO A 60 5.70 -10.15 -19.32
C PRO A 60 6.53 -9.16 -20.16
N ARG A 61 5.98 -7.97 -20.46
CA ARG A 61 6.63 -6.95 -21.29
C ARG A 61 7.49 -5.97 -20.49
N SER A 62 7.33 -5.91 -19.17
CA SER A 62 8.12 -5.03 -18.31
C SER A 62 8.43 -5.71 -16.98
N ARG A 63 9.73 -5.97 -16.76
CA ARG A 63 10.23 -6.58 -15.52
C ARG A 63 9.92 -5.76 -14.26
N PHE A 64 9.64 -4.46 -14.39
CA PHE A 64 9.37 -3.57 -13.27
C PHE A 64 7.88 -3.48 -12.90
N LYS A 65 6.99 -3.87 -13.82
CA LYS A 65 5.54 -3.75 -13.65
C LYS A 65 4.89 -5.08 -13.26
N PHE A 66 3.84 -4.97 -12.47
CA PHE A 66 2.85 -6.01 -12.25
C PHE A 66 1.53 -5.55 -12.87
N ALA A 67 0.63 -6.50 -13.14
CA ALA A 67 -0.67 -6.21 -13.74
C ALA A 67 -1.74 -7.07 -13.07
N VAL A 68 -2.95 -6.54 -13.03
CA VAL A 68 -4.16 -7.32 -12.76
C VAL A 68 -4.43 -8.21 -13.97
N VAL A 69 -4.44 -9.52 -13.77
CA VAL A 69 -4.71 -10.51 -14.82
C VAL A 69 -5.39 -11.73 -14.20
N ALA A 70 -6.32 -12.34 -14.94
CA ALA A 70 -7.12 -13.46 -14.43
C ALA A 70 -6.27 -14.68 -14.01
N ASP A 71 -5.14 -14.92 -14.69
CA ASP A 71 -4.20 -16.02 -14.40
C ASP A 71 -3.10 -15.64 -13.37
N GLY A 72 -3.35 -14.58 -12.60
CA GLY A 72 -2.44 -14.07 -11.57
C GLY A 72 -2.58 -14.78 -10.23
N LYS A 73 -1.79 -14.33 -9.25
CA LYS A 73 -1.93 -14.79 -7.86
C LYS A 73 -3.00 -13.97 -7.16
N ASP A 74 -3.89 -14.63 -6.43
CA ASP A 74 -4.95 -13.96 -5.66
C ASP A 74 -4.40 -12.80 -4.82
N ALA A 75 -5.06 -11.66 -4.96
CA ALA A 75 -4.74 -10.45 -4.23
C ALA A 75 -6.02 -9.72 -3.83
N PHE A 76 -6.10 -9.35 -2.55
CA PHE A 76 -7.25 -8.67 -1.98
C PHE A 76 -6.78 -7.49 -1.13
N THR A 77 -7.39 -6.34 -1.37
CA THR A 77 -7.15 -5.09 -0.63
C THR A 77 -8.49 -4.40 -0.36
N ALA A 78 -8.73 -4.04 0.90
CA ALA A 78 -9.86 -3.18 1.28
C ALA A 78 -9.38 -1.74 1.50
N PHE A 79 -10.24 -0.77 1.26
CA PHE A 79 -9.94 0.65 1.30
C PHE A 79 -11.04 1.41 2.05
N GLU A 80 -10.65 2.46 2.75
CA GLU A 80 -11.55 3.42 3.39
C GLU A 80 -11.11 4.83 3.03
N LYS A 81 -12.02 5.62 2.46
CA LYS A 81 -11.79 7.02 2.13
C LYS A 81 -11.77 7.85 3.41
N VAL A 82 -10.70 8.62 3.57
CA VAL A 82 -10.56 9.57 4.68
C VAL A 82 -11.10 10.93 4.27
N LYS A 83 -10.62 11.45 3.13
CA LYS A 83 -11.05 12.75 2.58
C LYS A 83 -10.63 12.90 1.13
N THR A 84 -11.30 13.81 0.42
CA THR A 84 -10.90 14.31 -0.90
C THR A 84 -10.55 15.79 -0.76
N VAL A 85 -9.48 16.22 -1.42
CA VAL A 85 -9.06 17.63 -1.50
C VAL A 85 -8.88 18.02 -2.96
N GLU A 86 -8.91 19.32 -3.23
CA GLU A 86 -8.62 19.89 -4.55
C GLU A 86 -7.37 20.76 -4.46
N ILE A 87 -6.43 20.52 -5.38
CA ILE A 87 -5.11 21.13 -5.43
C ILE A 87 -4.82 21.43 -6.90
N ASN A 88 -4.57 22.69 -7.25
CA ASN A 88 -4.33 23.13 -8.64
C ASN A 88 -5.41 22.64 -9.62
N ASP A 89 -6.69 22.79 -9.27
CA ASP A 89 -7.84 22.30 -10.06
C ASP A 89 -7.86 20.77 -10.30
N GLN A 90 -7.09 20.01 -9.52
CA GLN A 90 -7.06 18.55 -9.57
C GLN A 90 -7.46 17.95 -8.23
N LYS A 91 -8.26 16.88 -8.26
CA LYS A 91 -8.68 16.18 -7.05
C LYS A 91 -7.65 15.13 -6.62
N ALA A 92 -7.47 15.01 -5.32
CA ALA A 92 -6.73 13.92 -4.69
C ALA A 92 -7.54 13.34 -3.54
N THR A 93 -7.44 12.04 -3.33
CA THR A 93 -8.14 11.33 -2.26
C THR A 93 -7.14 10.67 -1.31
N LEU A 94 -7.33 10.87 -0.01
CA LEU A 94 -6.59 10.19 1.05
C LEU A 94 -7.34 8.92 1.44
N LEU A 95 -6.64 7.79 1.40
CA LEU A 95 -7.17 6.47 1.72
C LEU A 95 -6.44 5.85 2.91
N LYS A 96 -7.18 5.16 3.78
CA LYS A 96 -6.66 4.05 4.55
C LYS A 96 -6.77 2.77 3.72
N VAL A 97 -5.74 1.93 3.79
CA VAL A 97 -5.59 0.76 2.93
C VAL A 97 -5.23 -0.47 3.74
N TYR A 98 -5.96 -1.56 3.52
CA TYR A 98 -5.90 -2.79 4.31
C TYR A 98 -5.64 -4.02 3.42
N PRO A 99 -4.38 -4.26 3.01
CA PRO A 99 -4.05 -5.39 2.15
C PRO A 99 -4.10 -6.72 2.93
N LYS A 100 -5.02 -7.61 2.60
CA LYS A 100 -5.12 -8.96 3.23
C LYS A 100 -4.05 -9.91 2.71
N THR A 101 -3.68 -9.76 1.44
CA THR A 101 -2.52 -10.44 0.83
C THR A 101 -1.30 -9.53 0.81
N GLY A 102 -0.15 -10.04 0.37
CA GLY A 102 1.11 -9.29 0.28
C GLY A 102 1.83 -9.51 -1.05
N ARG A 103 1.15 -9.27 -2.18
CA ARG A 103 1.78 -9.37 -3.51
C ARG A 103 2.65 -8.15 -3.77
N THR A 104 3.66 -8.30 -4.62
CA THR A 104 4.54 -7.19 -5.02
C THR A 104 3.71 -6.07 -5.63
N HIS A 105 3.97 -4.83 -5.21
CA HIS A 105 3.25 -3.64 -5.68
C HIS A 105 1.72 -3.73 -5.52
N GLN A 106 1.19 -4.60 -4.66
CA GLN A 106 -0.24 -4.93 -4.65
C GLN A 106 -1.15 -3.69 -4.61
N ILE A 107 -0.94 -2.82 -3.62
CA ILE A 107 -1.74 -1.60 -3.44
C ILE A 107 -1.63 -0.71 -4.68
N ARG A 108 -0.40 -0.50 -5.18
CA ARG A 108 -0.09 0.34 -6.34
C ARG A 108 -0.77 -0.15 -7.62
N VAL A 109 -0.70 -1.46 -7.89
CA VAL A 109 -1.32 -2.09 -9.06
C VAL A 109 -2.84 -2.05 -8.96
N HIS A 110 -3.41 -2.38 -7.80
CA HIS A 110 -4.85 -2.35 -7.58
C HIS A 110 -5.44 -0.96 -7.81
N LEU A 111 -4.85 0.05 -7.19
CA LEU A 111 -5.28 1.44 -7.32
C LEU A 111 -5.10 1.98 -8.75
N SER A 112 -3.99 1.66 -9.40
CA SER A 112 -3.79 2.01 -10.82
C SER A 112 -4.77 1.31 -11.76
N ALA A 113 -5.12 0.04 -11.51
CA ALA A 113 -6.10 -0.69 -12.30
C ALA A 113 -7.53 -0.22 -12.04
N PHE A 114 -7.75 0.52 -10.96
CA PHE A 114 -9.00 1.17 -10.61
C PHE A 114 -9.01 2.67 -11.00
N ASP A 115 -8.12 3.08 -11.92
CA ASP A 115 -7.98 4.44 -12.44
C ASP A 115 -7.67 5.54 -11.39
N HIS A 116 -7.20 5.14 -10.21
CA HIS A 116 -6.80 6.03 -9.12
C HIS A 116 -5.35 5.73 -8.68
N PRO A 117 -4.33 5.88 -9.55
CA PRO A 117 -2.95 5.57 -9.18
C PRO A 117 -2.49 6.42 -8.00
N ILE A 118 -1.56 5.86 -7.21
CA ILE A 118 -0.93 6.57 -6.09
C ILE A 118 -0.14 7.76 -6.62
N ILE A 119 -0.25 8.91 -5.95
CA ILE A 119 0.51 10.12 -6.30
C ILE A 119 2.01 9.86 -6.12
N GLY A 120 2.82 10.30 -7.10
CA GLY A 120 4.26 10.10 -7.11
C GLY A 120 4.71 8.68 -7.48
N ASP A 121 3.80 7.83 -7.98
CA ASP A 121 4.16 6.49 -8.44
C ASP A 121 4.80 6.50 -9.83
N GLU A 122 6.13 6.41 -9.89
CA GLU A 122 6.90 6.41 -11.14
C GLU A 122 6.64 5.18 -12.05
N ILE A 123 6.06 4.10 -11.51
CA ILE A 123 5.86 2.85 -12.24
C ILE A 123 4.45 2.80 -12.84
N TYR A 124 3.45 3.23 -12.07
CA TYR A 124 2.03 3.10 -12.44
C TYR A 124 1.36 4.43 -12.78
N GLY A 125 1.96 5.56 -12.44
CA GLY A 125 1.56 6.88 -12.92
C GLY A 125 2.05 7.19 -14.34
N THR A 126 1.39 8.14 -14.99
CA THR A 126 1.85 8.72 -16.25
C THR A 126 2.84 9.86 -16.00
N LYS A 127 3.67 10.20 -16.99
CA LYS A 127 4.62 11.32 -16.89
C LYS A 127 3.92 12.64 -16.52
N LYS A 128 2.77 12.93 -17.16
CA LYS A 128 1.97 14.12 -16.86
C LYS A 128 1.50 14.13 -15.41
N GLN A 129 0.95 13.02 -14.92
CA GLN A 129 0.53 12.91 -13.52
C GLN A 129 1.69 13.13 -12.54
N LEU A 130 2.89 12.65 -12.86
CA LEU A 130 4.06 12.92 -12.02
C LEU A 130 4.39 14.42 -12.01
N GLU A 131 4.42 15.06 -13.17
CA GLU A 131 4.70 16.49 -13.32
C GLU A 131 3.66 17.37 -12.60
N ASP A 132 2.37 17.07 -12.75
CA ASP A 132 1.26 17.82 -12.17
C ASP A 132 1.31 17.84 -10.63
N TRP A 133 1.76 16.75 -10.01
CA TRP A 133 1.73 16.58 -8.55
C TRP A 133 3.08 16.77 -7.86
N TYR A 134 4.21 16.79 -8.59
CA TYR A 134 5.56 16.75 -8.00
C TYR A 134 5.83 17.88 -7.00
N GLN A 135 5.34 19.10 -7.26
CA GLN A 135 5.55 20.25 -6.38
C GLN A 135 4.86 20.12 -5.02
N VAL A 136 3.85 19.26 -4.92
CA VAL A 136 3.04 19.06 -3.70
C VAL A 136 3.39 17.72 -3.05
N PHE A 137 3.56 16.68 -3.86
CA PHE A 137 3.85 15.33 -3.43
C PHE A 137 5.06 14.79 -4.21
N PRO A 138 6.29 14.99 -3.70
CA PRO A 138 7.52 14.77 -4.46
C PRO A 138 8.00 13.30 -4.49
N ARG A 139 7.22 12.38 -3.92
CA ARG A 139 7.58 10.96 -3.79
C ARG A 139 6.35 10.08 -3.81
N LEU A 140 6.56 8.77 -3.85
CA LEU A 140 5.49 7.79 -3.69
C LEU A 140 4.73 8.02 -2.37
N MET A 141 3.48 8.47 -2.49
CA MET A 141 2.60 8.74 -1.35
C MET A 141 1.92 7.47 -0.86
N LEU A 142 2.73 6.48 -0.46
CA LEU A 142 2.31 5.26 0.22
C LEU A 142 3.10 5.06 1.51
N HIS A 143 2.40 4.89 2.62
CA HIS A 143 2.99 4.74 3.95
C HIS A 143 2.39 3.55 4.69
N SER A 144 3.23 2.63 5.15
CA SER A 144 2.87 1.52 6.03
C SER A 144 2.70 2.03 7.46
N GLN A 145 1.54 2.62 7.77
CA GLN A 145 1.31 3.30 9.04
C GLN A 145 1.35 2.34 10.23
N LYS A 146 0.64 1.22 10.17
CA LYS A 146 0.44 0.36 11.35
C LYS A 146 0.45 -1.12 10.99
N ILE A 147 1.10 -1.92 11.82
CA ILE A 147 1.08 -3.37 11.74
C ILE A 147 0.71 -3.95 13.10
N THR A 148 -0.24 -4.88 13.10
CA THR A 148 -0.70 -5.60 14.30
C THR A 148 -0.48 -7.11 14.10
N PHE A 149 0.18 -7.76 15.05
CA PHE A 149 0.60 -9.16 14.97
C PHE A 149 0.76 -9.76 16.37
N ASN A 150 0.81 -11.09 16.47
CA ASN A 150 1.11 -11.73 17.75
C ASN A 150 2.63 -11.77 17.94
N HIS A 151 3.12 -11.30 19.10
CA HIS A 151 4.53 -11.36 19.46
C HIS A 151 5.02 -12.80 19.29
N PRO A 152 6.13 -13.03 18.57
CA PRO A 152 6.48 -14.36 18.10
C PRO A 152 6.81 -15.38 19.20
N ILE A 153 7.25 -14.89 20.37
CA ILE A 153 7.64 -15.72 21.53
C ILE A 153 6.49 -15.86 22.55
N ASN A 154 6.06 -14.75 23.16
CA ASN A 154 5.05 -14.78 24.23
C ASN A 154 3.59 -14.81 23.73
N GLY A 155 3.34 -14.66 22.42
CA GLY A 155 2.00 -14.73 21.83
C GLY A 155 1.11 -13.50 22.06
N ASN A 156 1.54 -12.51 22.84
CA ASN A 156 0.73 -11.32 23.12
C ASN A 156 0.48 -10.51 21.85
N LEU A 157 -0.73 -9.97 21.71
CA LEU A 157 -1.05 -9.09 20.60
C LEU A 157 -0.23 -7.79 20.71
N MET A 158 0.49 -7.46 19.64
CA MET A 158 1.27 -6.24 19.52
C MET A 158 0.76 -5.38 18.38
N SER A 159 0.85 -4.07 18.56
CA SER A 159 0.67 -3.12 17.47
C SER A 159 1.84 -2.14 17.46
N VAL A 160 2.39 -1.91 16.27
CA VAL A 160 3.45 -0.91 16.04
C VAL A 160 2.95 0.06 15.00
N GLU A 161 3.16 1.35 15.25
CA GLU A 161 2.76 2.44 14.38
C GLU A 161 3.97 3.32 14.06
N ALA A 162 4.12 3.68 12.79
CA ALA A 162 5.06 4.67 12.33
C ALA A 162 4.34 6.02 12.21
N PRO A 163 4.95 7.13 12.64
CA PRO A 163 4.35 8.45 12.47
C PRO A 163 4.18 8.75 10.98
N LEU A 164 3.06 9.38 10.64
CA LEU A 164 2.83 9.86 9.28
C LEU A 164 3.92 10.88 8.92
N PRO A 165 4.60 10.70 7.77
CA PRO A 165 5.55 11.69 7.28
C PRO A 165 4.87 13.06 7.06
N PRO A 166 5.57 14.19 7.26
CA PRO A 166 5.00 15.53 7.12
C PRO A 166 4.31 15.77 5.77
N GLU A 167 4.79 15.16 4.69
CA GLU A 167 4.17 15.25 3.36
C GLU A 167 2.76 14.65 3.28
N PHE A 168 2.37 13.78 4.22
CA PHE A 168 0.99 13.29 4.34
C PHE A 168 0.10 14.24 5.15
N MET A 169 0.69 15.20 5.86
CA MET A 169 0.01 16.10 6.77
C MET A 169 -0.59 17.33 6.06
N LEU A 170 -0.77 17.28 4.73
CA LEU A 170 -1.71 18.15 3.99
C LEU A 170 -3.13 17.79 4.45
N TYR A 171 -3.41 18.06 5.71
CA TYR A 171 -4.69 18.00 6.38
C TYR A 171 -5.52 19.22 6.00
#